data_AF-R2P0G6-F1
#
_entry.id   AF-R2P0G6-F1
#
_cell.length_a   1.000
_cell.length_b   1.000
_cell.length_c   1.000
_cell.angle_alpha   90.00
_cell.angle_beta   90.00
_cell.angle_gamma   90.00
#
_symmetry.space_group_name_H-M   'P 1'
#
loop_
_entity.id
_entity.type
_entity.pdbx_description
1 polymer ?
#
loop_
_entity_poly.entity_id
_entity_poly.type
_entity_poly.pdbx_seq_one_letter_code
_entity_poly.pdbx_strand_id
1 'polypeptide(L)'
;MNEQLLSCRQLFNLKPKTLETRITNFYNQTQNSSLTIQYILTLRVRYQLGAQEFAHILKDLVRYLFMNTKATRTMKRFFYYFQDYFMAPEWRSLRLRLFTVRSFGEKVMSIARSLVSAVRPDETNEP
;
A
#
# COMPACT_ATOMS: atom_id res chain seq x y z
N MET A 1 20.49 19.95 -4.55
CA MET A 1 19.34 20.04 -5.47
C MET A 1 18.09 20.32 -4.65
N ASN A 2 17.34 21.38 -4.95
CA ASN A 2 16.04 21.61 -4.31
C ASN A 2 15.05 20.55 -4.79
N GLU A 3 14.58 19.69 -3.89
CA GLU A 3 13.46 18.79 -4.16
C GLU A 3 12.21 19.64 -4.41
N GLN A 4 11.86 19.84 -5.68
CA GLN A 4 10.65 20.58 -6.02
C GLN A 4 9.43 19.68 -5.82
N LEU A 5 8.86 19.74 -4.61
CA LEU A 5 7.59 19.09 -4.28
C LEU A 5 6.47 19.62 -5.19
N LEU A 6 5.57 18.72 -5.61
CA LEU A 6 4.40 19.10 -6.40
C LEU A 6 3.31 19.59 -5.46
N SER A 7 2.85 20.82 -5.67
CA SER A 7 1.72 21.36 -4.92
C SER A 7 0.39 20.77 -5.39
N CYS A 8 -0.64 20.80 -4.55
CA CYS A 8 -1.99 20.37 -4.93
C CYS A 8 -2.49 21.08 -6.19
N ARG A 9 -2.22 22.40 -6.31
CA ARG A 9 -2.58 23.17 -7.50
C ARG A 9 -1.93 22.61 -8.76
N GLN A 10 -0.67 22.17 -8.68
CA GLN A 10 0.01 21.56 -9.83
C GLN A 10 -0.59 20.20 -10.18
N LEU A 11 -0.87 19.34 -9.18
CA LEU A 11 -1.47 18.02 -9.40
C LEU A 11 -2.84 18.09 -10.11
N PHE A 12 -3.65 19.11 -9.81
CA PHE A 12 -4.99 19.28 -10.39
C PHE A 12 -5.04 20.07 -11.70
N ASN A 13 -4.03 20.86 -12.04
CA ASN A 13 -4.07 21.70 -13.24
C ASN A 13 -3.11 21.25 -14.35
N LEU A 14 -2.03 20.53 -14.04
CA LEU A 14 -1.07 20.10 -15.05
C LEU A 14 -1.64 18.97 -15.93
N LYS A 15 -1.09 18.88 -17.15
CA LYS A 15 -1.41 17.83 -18.12
C LYS A 15 -0.82 16.47 -17.69
N PRO A 16 -1.43 15.33 -18.08
CA PRO A 16 -0.96 13.98 -17.74
C PRO A 16 0.53 13.77 -18.02
N LYS A 17 0.99 14.00 -19.26
CA LYS A 17 2.39 13.81 -19.66
C LYS A 17 3.38 14.55 -18.76
N THR A 18 3.07 15.80 -18.40
CA THR A 18 3.92 16.61 -17.51
C THR A 18 3.97 16.03 -16.11
N LEU A 19 2.83 15.55 -15.60
CA LEU A 19 2.75 14.92 -14.28
C LEU A 19 3.51 13.59 -14.25
N GLU A 20 3.39 12.77 -15.29
CA GLU A 20 4.14 11.52 -15.41
C GLU A 20 5.65 11.75 -15.33
N THR A 21 6.16 12.69 -16.13
CA THR A 21 7.58 13.03 -16.14
C THR A 21 8.03 13.56 -14.77
N ARG A 22 7.28 14.51 -14.19
CA ARG A 22 7.69 15.14 -12.92
C ARG A 22 7.65 14.17 -11.74
N ILE A 23 6.62 13.34 -11.64
CA ILE A 23 6.48 12.35 -10.55
C ILE A 23 7.54 11.25 -10.71
N THR A 24 7.79 10.78 -11.93
CA THR A 24 8.83 9.77 -12.20
C THR A 24 10.22 10.31 -11.85
N ASN A 25 10.54 11.53 -12.29
CA ASN A 25 11.81 12.17 -11.97
C ASN A 25 11.98 12.40 -10.46
N PHE A 26 10.92 12.86 -9.79
CA PHE A 26 10.90 13.01 -8.34
C PHE A 26 11.21 11.68 -7.65
N TYR A 27 10.56 10.58 -8.04
CA TYR A 27 10.83 9.28 -7.46
C TYR A 27 12.27 8.82 -7.72
N ASN A 28 12.76 8.97 -8.95
CA ASN A 28 14.12 8.55 -9.31
C ASN A 28 15.18 9.28 -8.48
N GLN A 29 14.97 10.57 -8.21
CA GLN A 29 15.89 11.41 -7.44
C GLN A 29 15.84 11.15 -5.93
N THR A 30 14.65 10.92 -5.38
CA THR A 30 14.43 10.89 -3.92
C THR A 30 14.24 9.49 -3.35
N GLN A 31 13.89 8.53 -4.20
CA GLN A 31 13.41 7.18 -3.83
C GLN A 31 12.23 7.20 -2.83
N ASN A 32 11.51 8.32 -2.73
CA ASN A 32 10.41 8.48 -1.79
C ASN A 32 9.13 7.82 -2.30
N SER A 33 8.99 6.52 -2.03
CA SER A 33 7.82 5.72 -2.41
C SER A 33 6.52 6.24 -1.79
N SER A 34 6.56 6.74 -0.55
CA SER A 34 5.37 7.20 0.17
C SER A 34 4.72 8.41 -0.50
N LEU A 35 5.52 9.44 -0.79
CA LEU A 35 5.00 10.66 -1.40
C LEU A 35 4.61 10.44 -2.87
N THR A 36 5.39 9.62 -3.59
CA THR A 36 5.07 9.21 -4.96
C THR A 36 3.69 8.57 -5.04
N ILE A 37 3.37 7.64 -4.14
CA ILE A 37 2.04 7.01 -4.09
C ILE A 37 0.94 8.01 -3.73
N GLN A 38 1.20 9.00 -2.86
CA GLN A 38 0.22 10.06 -2.57
C GLN A 38 -0.08 10.93 -3.79
N TYR A 39 0.94 11.30 -4.56
CA TYR A 39 0.75 12.02 -5.82
C TYR A 39 -0.09 11.21 -6.80
N ILE A 40 0.26 9.94 -7.03
CA ILE A 40 -0.48 9.10 -7.99
C ILE A 40 -1.92 8.86 -7.51
N LEU A 41 -2.14 8.66 -6.21
CA LEU A 41 -3.49 8.57 -5.64
C LEU A 41 -4.32 9.84 -5.91
N THR A 42 -3.71 11.02 -5.78
CA THR A 42 -4.36 12.29 -6.10
C THR A 42 -4.79 12.36 -7.56
N LEU A 43 -3.96 11.86 -8.48
CA LEU A 43 -4.32 11.78 -9.91
C LEU A 43 -5.46 10.78 -10.15
N ARG A 44 -5.52 9.69 -9.38
CA ARG A 44 -6.68 8.78 -9.44
C ARG A 44 -7.96 9.42 -8.91
N VAL A 45 -7.89 10.27 -7.88
CA VAL A 45 -9.05 11.07 -7.45
C VAL A 45 -9.51 11.97 -8.59
N ARG A 46 -8.58 12.58 -9.32
CA ARG A 46 -8.89 13.41 -10.49
C ARG A 46 -9.57 12.61 -11.62
N TYR A 47 -9.13 11.38 -11.87
CA TYR A 47 -9.81 10.45 -12.77
C TYR A 47 -11.25 10.17 -12.33
N GLN A 48 -11.47 9.90 -11.05
CA GLN A 48 -12.81 9.67 -10.48
C GLN A 48 -13.73 10.90 -10.57
N LEU A 49 -13.16 12.10 -10.64
CA LEU A 49 -13.90 13.35 -10.84
C LEU A 49 -14.21 13.65 -12.33
N GLY A 50 -13.88 12.73 -13.25
CA GLY A 50 -14.26 12.81 -14.67
C GLY A 50 -13.10 13.06 -15.64
N ALA A 51 -11.86 13.21 -15.16
CA ALA A 51 -10.68 13.37 -16.01
C ALA A 51 -10.21 12.02 -16.57
N GLN A 52 -10.93 11.50 -17.58
CA GLN A 52 -10.74 10.16 -18.15
C GLN A 52 -9.31 9.91 -18.68
N GLU A 53 -8.59 10.96 -19.06
CA GLU A 53 -7.20 10.88 -19.52
C GLU A 53 -6.22 10.37 -18.44
N PHE A 54 -6.66 10.27 -17.18
CA PHE A 54 -5.87 9.76 -16.06
C PHE A 54 -6.14 8.28 -15.71
N ALA A 55 -6.97 7.55 -16.47
CA ALA A 55 -7.40 6.18 -16.15
C ALA A 55 -6.25 5.19 -15.83
N HIS A 56 -5.13 5.31 -16.52
CA HIS A 56 -3.96 4.42 -16.36
C HIS A 56 -2.68 5.18 -15.99
N ILE A 57 -2.83 6.37 -15.40
CA ILE A 57 -1.71 7.24 -15.07
C ILE A 57 -0.70 6.53 -14.17
N LEU A 58 0.57 6.52 -14.60
CA LEU A 58 1.69 5.96 -13.84
C LEU A 58 1.50 4.51 -13.36
N LYS A 59 0.71 3.71 -14.08
CA LYS A 59 0.41 2.31 -13.72
C LYS A 59 1.67 1.48 -13.48
N ASP A 60 2.64 1.55 -14.39
CA ASP A 60 3.86 0.75 -14.30
C ASP A 60 4.75 1.19 -13.13
N LEU A 61 4.79 2.49 -12.82
CA LEU A 61 5.51 3.00 -11.66
C LEU A 61 4.88 2.46 -10.36
N VAL A 62 3.56 2.48 -10.23
CA VAL A 62 2.88 1.89 -9.05
C VAL A 62 3.21 0.39 -8.93
N ARG A 63 3.11 -0.37 -10.04
CA ARG A 63 3.47 -1.80 -10.03
C ARG A 63 4.90 -2.00 -9.58
N TYR A 64 5.84 -1.24 -10.14
CA TYR A 64 7.25 -1.28 -9.76
C TYR A 64 7.46 -1.00 -8.27
N LEU A 65 6.83 0.06 -7.74
CA LEU A 65 6.96 0.43 -6.32
C LEU A 65 6.47 -0.70 -5.42
N PHE A 66 5.28 -1.22 -5.67
CA PHE A 66 4.75 -2.29 -4.84
C PHE A 66 5.57 -3.58 -4.96
N MET A 67 6.10 -3.93 -6.13
CA MET A 67 6.85 -5.17 -6.31
C MET A 67 8.28 -5.11 -5.77
N ASN A 68 8.97 -3.97 -5.96
CA ASN A 68 10.42 -3.90 -5.79
C ASN A 68 10.87 -3.11 -4.56
N THR A 69 9.97 -2.40 -3.87
CA THR A 69 10.33 -1.62 -2.68
C THR A 69 9.73 -2.20 -1.39
N LYS A 70 10.35 -1.84 -0.26
CA LYS A 70 9.80 -2.14 1.06
C LYS A 70 8.53 -1.33 1.25
N ALA A 71 7.41 -2.03 1.44
CA ALA A 71 6.11 -1.38 1.56
C ALA A 71 6.03 -0.47 2.79
N THR A 72 5.83 0.82 2.55
CA THR A 72 5.65 1.82 3.60
C THR A 72 4.23 1.78 4.18
N ARG A 73 4.03 2.41 5.34
CA ARG A 73 2.68 2.54 5.94
C ARG A 73 1.69 3.20 4.97
N THR A 74 2.14 4.21 4.23
CA THR A 74 1.35 4.91 3.22
C THR A 74 0.94 3.99 2.08
N MET A 75 1.87 3.19 1.56
CA MET A 75 1.59 2.20 0.51
C MET A 75 0.53 1.19 0.97
N LYS A 76 0.67 0.64 2.18
CA LYS A 76 -0.33 -0.28 2.76
C LYS A 76 -1.70 0.37 2.89
N ARG A 77 -1.75 1.61 3.40
CA ARG A 77 -3.00 2.37 3.58
C ARG A 77 -3.75 2.57 2.26
N PHE A 78 -3.03 2.83 1.18
CA PHE A 78 -3.63 3.14 -0.12
C PHE A 78 -3.66 1.99 -1.12
N PHE A 79 -3.22 0.80 -0.73
CA PHE A 79 -3.09 -0.36 -1.60
C PHE A 79 -4.37 -0.67 -2.40
N TYR A 80 -5.53 -0.73 -1.74
CA TYR A 80 -6.83 -1.06 -2.35
C TYR A 80 -7.27 -0.08 -3.44
N TYR A 81 -6.78 1.16 -3.43
CA TYR A 81 -7.11 2.08 -4.50
C TYR A 81 -6.48 1.63 -5.83
N PHE A 82 -5.36 0.91 -5.83
CA PHE A 82 -4.65 0.55 -7.05
C PHE A 82 -4.96 -0.88 -7.55
N GLN A 83 -6.06 -1.50 -7.12
CA GLN A 83 -6.36 -2.90 -7.47
C GLN A 83 -6.36 -3.18 -8.98
N ASP A 84 -6.93 -2.26 -9.76
CA ASP A 84 -6.99 -2.27 -11.23
C ASP A 84 -5.63 -2.13 -11.92
N TYR A 85 -4.58 -1.77 -11.16
CA TYR A 85 -3.23 -1.63 -11.70
C TYR A 85 -2.48 -2.97 -11.74
N PHE A 86 -2.94 -3.98 -11.00
CA PHE A 86 -2.24 -5.26 -10.88
C PHE A 86 -2.96 -6.38 -11.63
N MET A 87 -2.21 -7.38 -12.07
CA MET A 87 -2.80 -8.63 -12.51
C MET A 87 -3.35 -9.42 -11.31
N ALA A 88 -4.34 -10.28 -11.53
CA ALA A 88 -4.91 -11.12 -10.47
C ALA A 88 -3.87 -11.90 -9.62
N PRO A 89 -2.85 -12.58 -10.20
CA PRO A 89 -1.82 -13.24 -9.40
C PRO A 89 -0.93 -12.25 -8.63
N GLU A 90 -0.56 -11.14 -9.25
CA GLU A 90 0.23 -10.07 -8.64
C GLU A 90 -0.48 -9.49 -7.40
N TRP A 91 -1.77 -9.19 -7.55
CA TRP A 91 -2.61 -8.65 -6.49
C TRP A 91 -2.68 -9.58 -5.27
N ARG A 92 -2.89 -10.89 -5.51
CA ARG A 92 -2.96 -11.90 -4.45
C ARG A 92 -1.64 -11.98 -3.68
N SER A 93 -0.52 -12.05 -4.39
CA SER A 93 0.83 -12.10 -3.79
C SER A 93 1.12 -10.86 -2.95
N LEU A 94 0.83 -9.67 -3.50
CA LEU A 94 1.01 -8.40 -2.79
C LEU A 94 0.13 -8.32 -1.54
N ARG A 95 -1.14 -8.71 -1.62
CA ARG A 95 -2.05 -8.69 -0.46
C ARG A 95 -1.51 -9.54 0.70
N LEU A 96 -1.03 -10.76 0.40
CA LEU A 96 -0.45 -11.65 1.41
C LEU A 96 0.82 -11.05 2.03
N ARG A 97 1.71 -10.48 1.21
CA ARG A 97 2.97 -9.87 1.67
C ARG A 97 2.74 -8.58 2.49
N LEU A 98 1.80 -7.74 2.09
CA LEU A 98 1.54 -6.44 2.72
C LEU A 98 0.81 -6.57 4.06
N PHE A 99 -0.11 -7.53 4.13
CA PHE A 99 -1.01 -7.75 5.26
C PHE A 99 -0.85 -9.14 5.85
N THR A 100 0.38 -9.67 5.87
CA THR A 100 0.73 -10.94 6.52
C THR A 100 -0.05 -11.05 7.83
N VAL A 101 -0.84 -12.11 7.90
CA VAL A 101 -1.96 -12.28 8.82
C VAL A 101 -1.46 -12.25 10.25
N ARG A 102 -1.38 -11.06 10.85
CA ARG A 102 -1.12 -10.91 12.29
C ARG A 102 -2.18 -11.70 13.09
N SER A 103 -3.39 -11.82 12.53
CA SER A 103 -4.47 -12.64 13.08
C SER A 103 -4.25 -14.15 13.01
N PHE A 104 -3.28 -14.69 12.25
CA PHE A 104 -2.97 -16.12 12.25
C PHE A 104 -2.09 -16.45 13.45
N GLY A 105 -1.08 -15.62 13.72
CA GLY A 105 -0.30 -15.71 14.96
C GLY A 105 -1.18 -15.51 16.20
N GLU A 106 -2.09 -14.55 16.18
CA GLU A 106 -3.02 -14.31 17.30
C GLU A 106 -4.02 -15.46 17.49
N LYS A 107 -4.59 -16.02 16.40
CA LYS A 107 -5.49 -17.18 16.47
C LYS A 107 -4.78 -18.46 16.93
N VAL A 108 -3.56 -18.72 16.45
CA VAL A 108 -2.78 -19.87 16.89
C VAL A 108 -2.39 -19.72 18.36
N MET A 109 -1.99 -18.52 18.79
CA MET A 109 -1.68 -18.24 20.20
C MET A 109 -2.91 -18.26 21.12
N SER A 110 -4.11 -17.92 20.62
CA SER A 110 -5.34 -18.06 21.41
C SER A 110 -5.74 -19.53 21.57
N ILE A 111 -5.60 -20.34 20.52
CA ILE A 111 -5.89 -21.78 20.56
C ILE A 111 -4.89 -22.49 21.50
N ALA A 112 -3.59 -22.21 21.36
CA ALA A 112 -2.56 -22.79 22.22
C ALA A 112 -2.79 -22.45 23.71
N ARG A 113 -3.13 -21.20 24.02
CA ARG A 113 -3.49 -20.80 25.40
C ARG A 113 -4.70 -21.53 25.95
N SER A 114 -5.75 -21.71 25.13
CA SER A 114 -6.97 -22.43 25.55
C SER A 114 -6.70 -23.91 25.85
N LEU A 115 -5.80 -24.55 25.11
CA LEU A 115 -5.42 -25.94 25.35
C LEU A 115 -4.53 -26.08 26.60
N VAL A 116 -3.61 -25.15 26.82
CA VAL A 116 -2.80 -25.12 28.06
C VAL A 116 -3.66 -24.90 29.30
N SER A 117 -4.71 -24.07 29.23
CA SER A 117 -5.65 -23.91 30.35
C SER A 117 -6.51 -25.15 30.60
N ALA A 118 -6.81 -25.94 29.56
CA ALA A 118 -7.61 -27.16 29.69
C ALA A 118 -6.83 -28.36 30.26
N VAL A 119 -5.49 -28.30 30.26
CA VAL A 119 -4.59 -29.37 30.72
C VAL A 119 -4.03 -29.10 32.13
N ARG A 120 -4.37 -27.96 32.76
CA ARG A 120 -3.94 -27.66 34.13
C ARG A 120 -4.70 -28.59 35.10
N PRO A 121 -4.05 -29.51 35.83
CA PRO A 121 -4.74 -30.32 36.82
C PRO A 121 -5.22 -29.42 37.96
N ASP A 122 -6.47 -29.60 38.39
CA ASP A 122 -7.00 -28.98 39.61
C ASP A 122 -6.07 -29.38 40.76
N GLU A 123 -5.41 -28.39 41.36
CA GLU A 123 -4.75 -28.58 42.64
C GLU A 123 -5.85 -28.91 43.65
N THR A 124 -5.97 -30.21 43.93
CA THR A 124 -6.83 -30.80 44.94
C THR A 124 -6.70 -30.02 46.23
N ASN A 125 -7.81 -29.45 46.67
CA ASN A 125 -8.02 -29.01 48.04
C ASN A 125 -7.68 -30.16 49.00
N GLU A 126 -6.77 -29.93 49.93
CA GLU A 126 -6.62 -30.74 51.15
C GLU A 126 -6.13 -29.81 52.27
N PRO A 127 -6.46 -30.09 53.54
CA PRO A 127 -7.78 -30.35 54.13
C PRO A 127 -8.14 -29.31 55.21
#